data_AF-A0A814URS1-F1
#
_entry.id   AF-A0A814URS1-F1
#
_cell.length_a   1.000
_cell.length_b   1.000
_cell.length_c   1.000
_cell.angle_alpha   90.00
_cell.angle_beta   90.00
_cell.angle_gamma   90.00
#
_symmetry.space_group_name_H-M   'P 1'
#
loop_
_entity.id
_entity.type
_entity.pdbx_description
1 polymer ?
#
loop_
_entity_poly.entity_id
_entity_poly.type
_entity_poly.pdbx_seq_one_letter_code
_entity_poly.pdbx_strand_id
1 'polypeptide(L)'
;MPGIFLDDLQGIPNLRNLKCLDLHGCELSSLQWPEIIKLSKTLRGLNLEGKKLTNLPIELVHMEQLTYLNLYGNPLSNSTRMNIQNMFINNTKVKISYEPNTYWENVCG
;
A
#
# COMPACT_ATOMS: atom_id res chain seq x y z
N MET A 1 4.08 -16.83 20.39
CA MET A 1 2.82 -16.80 19.62
C MET A 1 3.15 -17.24 18.20
N PRO A 2 2.39 -18.11 17.54
CA PRO A 2 2.65 -18.42 16.15
C PRO A 2 2.31 -17.14 15.37
N GLY A 3 3.34 -16.35 15.07
CA GLY A 3 3.21 -15.29 14.08
C GLY A 3 2.77 -15.96 12.80
N ILE A 4 1.68 -15.49 12.21
CA ILE A 4 1.35 -15.84 10.84
C ILE A 4 2.53 -15.30 10.04
N PHE A 5 3.45 -16.20 9.67
CA PHE A 5 4.46 -15.90 8.67
C PHE A 5 3.67 -15.69 7.38
N LEU A 6 3.50 -14.43 6.99
CA LEU A 6 2.88 -14.05 5.73
C LEU A 6 3.93 -14.26 4.65
N ASP A 7 4.14 -15.51 4.28
CA ASP A 7 4.97 -15.91 3.15
C ASP A 7 4.31 -15.44 1.84
N ASP A 8 2.98 -15.29 1.86
CA ASP A 8 2.16 -14.78 0.78
C ASP A 8 0.91 -13.99 1.23
N LEU A 9 0.19 -13.43 0.24
CA LEU A 9 -1.03 -12.64 0.45
C LEU A 9 -2.31 -13.36 -0.03
N GLN A 10 -2.26 -14.65 -0.40
CA GLN A 10 -3.37 -15.32 -1.12
C GLN A 10 -4.68 -15.35 -0.32
N GLY A 11 -4.61 -15.38 1.01
CA GLY A 11 -5.79 -15.40 1.88
C GLY A 11 -6.37 -14.02 2.20
N ILE A 12 -5.61 -12.94 1.99
CA ILE A 12 -5.97 -11.58 2.43
C ILE A 12 -7.21 -11.05 1.70
N PRO A 13 -7.40 -11.25 0.38
CA PRO A 13 -8.60 -10.79 -0.33
C PRO A 13 -9.93 -11.32 0.19
N ASN A 14 -9.93 -12.45 0.92
CA ASN A 14 -11.14 -13.01 1.51
C ASN A 14 -11.60 -12.28 2.77
N LEU A 15 -10.78 -11.38 3.31
CA LEU A 15 -11.07 -10.57 4.49
C LEU A 15 -12.02 -9.41 4.12
N ARG A 16 -13.32 -9.69 4.13
CA ARG A 16 -14.39 -8.77 3.68
C ARG A 16 -14.43 -7.40 4.38
N ASN A 17 -13.80 -7.27 5.55
CA ASN A 17 -13.78 -6.05 6.35
C ASN A 17 -12.38 -5.44 6.46
N LEU A 18 -11.42 -5.89 5.65
CA LEU A 18 -10.06 -5.36 5.69
C LEU A 18 -10.02 -3.93 5.15
N LYS A 19 -9.90 -2.97 6.07
CA LYS A 19 -9.76 -1.55 5.77
C LYS A 19 -8.31 -1.10 5.69
N CYS A 20 -7.42 -1.79 6.39
CA CYS A 20 -6.03 -1.40 6.49
C CYS A 20 -5.13 -2.61 6.39
N LEU A 21 -4.11 -2.50 5.55
CA LEU A 21 -3.12 -3.54 5.31
C LEU A 21 -1.74 -2.94 5.57
N ASP A 22 -1.08 -3.45 6.60
CA ASP A 22 0.29 -3.08 6.95
C ASP A 22 1.26 -4.19 6.54
N LEU A 23 2.16 -3.89 5.61
CA LEU A 23 3.22 -4.78 5.14
C LEU A 23 4.61 -4.31 5.55
N HIS A 24 4.71 -3.30 6.43
CA HIS A 24 5.98 -2.90 7.04
C HIS A 24 6.63 -4.10 7.73
N GLY A 25 7.94 -4.27 7.54
CA GLY A 25 8.67 -5.39 8.15
C GLY A 25 8.39 -6.79 7.60
N CYS A 26 7.40 -7.01 6.72
CA CYS A 26 7.17 -8.32 6.09
C CYS A 26 8.29 -8.70 5.10
N GLU A 27 8.90 -9.88 5.23
CA GLU A 27 9.93 -10.36 4.30
C GLU A 27 9.36 -10.97 3.01
N LEU A 28 8.42 -10.28 2.37
CA LEU A 28 7.88 -10.69 1.08
C LEU A 28 8.93 -10.44 0.00
N SER A 29 9.42 -11.51 -0.65
CA SER A 29 10.39 -11.44 -1.75
C SER A 29 9.90 -10.60 -2.93
N SER A 30 8.57 -10.51 -3.10
CA SER A 30 7.91 -9.58 -4.00
C SER A 30 6.52 -9.23 -3.45
N LEU A 31 6.08 -8.00 -3.70
CA LEU A 31 4.69 -7.64 -3.42
C LEU A 31 3.78 -8.33 -4.43
N GLN A 32 2.83 -9.12 -3.92
CA GLN A 32 1.81 -9.79 -4.72
C GLN A 32 0.72 -8.78 -5.09
N TRP A 33 1.07 -7.85 -5.98
CA TRP A 33 0.19 -6.77 -6.43
C TRP A 33 -1.21 -7.25 -6.84
N PRO A 34 -1.39 -8.39 -7.55
CA PRO A 34 -2.73 -8.89 -7.87
C PRO A 34 -3.59 -9.12 -6.63
N GLU A 35 -3.02 -9.63 -5.54
CA GLU A 35 -3.76 -9.86 -4.29
C GLU A 35 -4.10 -8.54 -3.60
N ILE A 36 -3.18 -7.57 -3.61
CA ILE A 36 -3.44 -6.23 -3.07
C ILE A 36 -4.57 -5.54 -3.86
N ILE A 37 -4.55 -5.63 -5.18
CA ILE A 37 -5.54 -4.98 -6.07
C ILE A 37 -6.95 -5.58 -5.89
N LYS A 38 -7.07 -6.87 -5.54
CA LYS A 38 -8.36 -7.49 -5.21
C LYS A 38 -9.04 -6.83 -4.01
N LEU A 39 -8.30 -6.11 -3.17
CA LEU A 39 -8.83 -5.37 -2.02
C LEU A 39 -9.34 -3.96 -2.39
N SER A 40 -9.38 -3.60 -3.67
CA SER A 40 -9.75 -2.27 -4.17
C SER A 40 -11.04 -1.70 -3.58
N LYS A 41 -12.01 -2.56 -3.29
CA LYS A 41 -13.33 -2.18 -2.78
C LYS A 41 -13.41 -2.02 -1.27
N THR A 42 -12.38 -2.38 -0.51
CA THR A 42 -12.41 -2.36 0.97
C THR A 42 -11.25 -1.59 1.59
N LEU A 43 -10.08 -1.62 0.94
CA LEU A 43 -8.85 -1.11 1.53
C LEU A 43 -8.77 0.42 1.44
N ARG A 44 -8.62 1.06 2.60
CA ARG A 44 -8.48 2.51 2.80
C ARG A 44 -7.04 2.94 3.06
N GLY A 45 -6.28 2.11 3.77
CA GLY A 45 -4.88 2.33 4.10
C GLY A 45 -3.99 1.18 3.64
N LEU A 46 -2.91 1.51 2.93
CA LEU A 46 -1.88 0.55 2.54
C LEU A 46 -0.51 1.06 3.01
N ASN A 47 0.13 0.33 3.92
CA ASN A 47 1.48 0.64 4.39
C ASN A 47 2.51 -0.29 3.72
N LEU A 48 3.37 0.30 2.87
CA LEU A 48 4.46 -0.39 2.15
C LEU A 48 5.83 0.12 2.59
N GLU A 49 5.94 0.60 3.82
CA GLU A 49 7.18 1.15 4.35
C GLU A 49 8.33 0.15 4.28
N GLY A 50 9.48 0.61 3.79
CA GLY A 50 10.71 -0.18 3.78
C GLY A 50 10.69 -1.42 2.88
N LYS A 51 9.80 -1.47 1.88
CA LYS A 51 9.66 -2.61 0.94
C LYS A 51 10.65 -2.63 -0.22
N LYS A 52 11.70 -1.80 -0.19
CA LYS A 52 12.72 -1.70 -1.25
C LYS A 52 12.10 -1.46 -2.64
N LEU A 53 10.94 -0.82 -2.70
CA LEU A 53 10.22 -0.55 -3.94
C LEU A 53 10.94 0.48 -4.78
N THR A 54 11.06 0.18 -6.07
CA THR A 54 11.61 1.09 -7.08
C THR A 54 10.54 1.62 -8.03
N ASN A 55 9.34 1.02 -8.03
CA ASN A 55 8.16 1.45 -8.78
C ASN A 55 6.86 0.89 -8.15
N LEU A 56 5.70 1.34 -8.66
CA LEU A 56 4.38 0.81 -8.37
C LEU A 56 3.65 0.40 -9.66
N PRO A 57 2.75 -0.60 -9.62
CA PRO A 57 1.91 -0.96 -10.76
C PRO A 57 0.89 0.15 -11.05
N ILE A 58 0.59 0.40 -12.34
CA ILE A 58 -0.40 1.40 -12.74
C ILE A 58 -1.79 1.06 -12.22
N GLU A 59 -2.09 -0.24 -12.06
CA GLU A 59 -3.35 -0.79 -11.58
C GLU A 59 -3.70 -0.38 -10.15
N LEU A 60 -2.75 0.18 -9.38
CA LEU A 60 -3.02 0.73 -8.06
C LEU A 60 -4.03 1.90 -8.10
N VAL A 61 -4.21 2.54 -9.26
CA VAL A 61 -5.26 3.54 -9.49
C VAL A 61 -6.68 2.97 -9.38
N HIS A 62 -6.85 1.66 -9.54
CA HIS A 62 -8.13 0.98 -9.38
C HIS A 62 -8.52 0.74 -7.92
N MET A 63 -7.68 1.11 -6.94
CA MET A 63 -7.99 0.98 -5.52
C MET A 63 -9.01 2.04 -5.07
N GLU A 64 -10.28 1.82 -5.41
CA GLU A 64 -11.38 2.78 -5.27
C GLU A 64 -11.55 3.34 -3.85
N GLN A 65 -11.31 2.54 -2.81
CA GLN A 65 -11.46 2.98 -1.42
C GLN A 65 -10.17 3.52 -0.80
N LEU A 66 -9.03 3.45 -1.50
CA LEU A 66 -7.75 3.86 -0.96
C LEU A 66 -7.76 5.37 -0.70
N THR A 67 -7.30 5.74 0.49
CA THR A 67 -7.16 7.13 0.95
C THR A 67 -5.74 7.42 1.43
N TYR A 68 -4.96 6.38 1.71
CA TYR A 68 -3.59 6.54 2.20
C TYR A 68 -2.67 5.43 1.71
N LEU A 69 -1.52 5.86 1.18
CA LEU A 69 -0.44 5.01 0.72
C LEU A 69 0.88 5.47 1.35
N ASN A 70 1.45 4.65 2.23
CA ASN A 70 2.76 4.92 2.82
C ASN A 70 3.86 4.23 2.00
N LEU A 71 4.76 5.03 1.43
CA LEU A 71 5.93 4.60 0.66
C LEU A 71 7.24 5.01 1.32
N TYR A 72 7.21 5.48 2.57
CA TYR A 72 8.41 5.83 3.32
C TYR A 72 9.43 4.68 3.34
N GLY A 73 10.72 5.00 3.38
CA GLY A 73 11.79 3.99 3.42
C GLY A 73 11.98 3.18 2.13
N ASN A 74 11.32 3.52 1.02
CA ASN A 74 11.56 2.90 -0.28
C ASN A 74 12.57 3.71 -1.12
N PRO A 75 13.46 3.05 -1.90
CA PRO A 75 14.46 3.68 -2.77
C PRO A 75 13.84 4.28 -4.06
N LEU A 76 12.75 5.03 -3.92
CA LEU A 76 12.05 5.69 -5.02
C LEU A 76 12.79 6.96 -5.42
N SER A 77 13.30 7.00 -6.66
CA SER A 77 13.89 8.20 -7.26
C SER A 77 12.89 9.35 -7.33
N ASN A 78 13.35 10.60 -7.40
CA ASN A 78 12.46 11.77 -7.57
C ASN A 78 11.54 11.64 -8.79
N SER A 79 12.07 11.12 -9.91
CA SER A 79 11.28 10.85 -11.11
C SER A 79 10.17 9.84 -10.85
N THR A 80 10.49 8.73 -10.17
CA THR A 80 9.49 7.73 -9.78
C THR A 80 8.41 8.31 -8.87
N ARG A 81 8.79 9.11 -7.87
CA ARG A 81 7.83 9.77 -6.96
C ARG A 81 6.88 10.68 -7.72
N MET A 82 7.38 11.43 -8.71
CA MET A 82 6.53 12.25 -9.59
C MET A 82 5.58 11.39 -10.42
N ASN A 83 6.07 10.28 -11.00
CA ASN A 83 5.22 9.36 -11.76
C ASN A 83 4.09 8.78 -10.89
N ILE A 84 4.42 8.32 -9.68
CA ILE A 84 3.43 7.83 -8.71
C ILE A 84 2.42 8.92 -8.37
N GLN A 85 2.89 10.14 -8.11
CA GLN A 85 1.99 11.27 -7.84
C GLN A 85 1.05 11.55 -9.02
N ASN A 86 1.57 11.47 -10.26
CA ASN A 86 0.79 11.69 -11.47
C ASN A 86 -0.27 10.59 -11.71
N MET A 87 0.00 9.33 -11.31
CA MET A 87 -0.98 8.25 -11.38
C MET A 87 -2.26 8.57 -10.57
N PHE A 88 -2.12 9.31 -9.47
CA PHE A 88 -3.22 9.70 -8.59
C PHE A 88 -3.64 11.16 -8.76
N ILE A 89 -3.21 11.86 -9.82
CA ILE A 89 -3.46 13.30 -9.98
C ILE A 89 -4.96 13.65 -10.01
N ASN A 90 -5.79 12.75 -10.54
CA ASN A 90 -7.25 12.91 -10.59
C ASN A 90 -7.95 12.38 -9.32
N ASN A 91 -7.21 11.81 -8.38
CA ASN A 91 -7.71 11.15 -7.18
C ASN A 91 -7.20 11.86 -5.93
N THR A 92 -7.75 13.06 -5.68
CA THR A 92 -7.28 13.99 -4.62
C THR A 92 -7.44 13.48 -3.19
N LYS A 93 -8.20 12.40 -2.97
CA LYS A 93 -8.36 11.77 -1.66
C LYS A 93 -7.19 10.87 -1.27
N VAL A 94 -6.37 10.41 -2.22
CA VAL A 94 -5.24 9.52 -1.93
C VAL A 94 -4.07 10.36 -1.46
N LYS A 95 -3.78 10.31 -0.16
CA LYS A 95 -2.57 10.89 0.40
C LYS A 95 -1.43 9.88 0.28
N ILE A 96 -0.40 10.25 -0.49
CA ILE A 96 0.83 9.46 -0.63
C ILE A 96 1.88 10.05 0.31
N SER A 97 2.55 9.21 1.10
CA SER A 97 3.64 9.64 1.97
C SER A 97 4.98 9.04 1.57
N TYR A 98 6.02 9.86 1.62
CA TYR A 98 7.42 9.48 1.41
C TYR A 98 8.28 9.73 2.67
N GLU A 99 7.65 10.14 3.78
CA GLU A 99 8.29 10.57 5.02
C GLU A 99 7.59 9.93 6.23
N PRO A 100 8.27 9.79 7.39
CA PRO A 100 7.63 9.32 8.62
C PRO A 100 6.47 10.24 8.99
N ASN A 101 5.31 9.67 9.32
CA ASN A 101 4.12 10.43 9.73
C ASN A 101 3.12 9.53 10.46
N THR A 102 2.19 10.15 11.20
CA THR A 102 1.16 9.46 11.99
C THR A 102 -0.20 9.35 11.29
N TYR A 103 -0.30 9.71 9.99
CA TYR A 103 -1.58 9.76 9.29
C TYR A 103 -2.28 8.39 9.19
N TRP A 104 -1.52 7.30 9.28
CA TRP A 104 -2.02 5.93 9.39
C TRP A 104 -3.09 5.78 10.47
N GLU A 105 -2.89 6.39 11.65
CA GLU A 105 -3.82 6.31 12.79
C GLU A 105 -5.18 6.92 12.44
N ASN A 106 -5.23 7.97 11.61
CA ASN A 106 -6.50 8.58 11.18
C ASN A 106 -7.28 7.70 10.18
N VAL A 107 -6.60 6.78 9.51
CA VAL A 107 -7.20 5.90 8.49
C VAL A 107 -7.65 4.57 9.11
N CYS A 108 -6.88 4.09 10.07
CA CYS A 108 -6.92 2.72 10.59
C CYS A 108 -7.22 2.60 12.09
N GLY A 109 -7.24 3.72 12.83
CA GLY A 109 -7.66 3.79 14.23
C GLY A 109 -9.17 3.72 14.43
#